data_AF-A0A8T6SB54-F1
#
_entry.id   AF-A0A8T6SB54-F1
#
_cell.length_a   1.000
_cell.length_b   1.000
_cell.length_c   1.000
_cell.angle_alpha   90.00
_cell.angle_beta   90.00
_cell.angle_gamma   90.00
#
_symmetry.space_group_name_H-M   'P 1'
#
loop_
_entity.id
_entity.type
_entity.pdbx_description
1 polymer ?
#
loop_
_entity_poly.entity_id
_entity_poly.type
_entity_poly.pdbx_seq_one_letter_code
_entity_poly.pdbx_strand_id
1 'polypeptide(L)' 'MSYLLRHTPEGLEIDGEGFAALEDLLRKLRRRYDVDEQYIRNLVNQAERKRFEIVGTRIRALYGHSLPVKIRLKEDRSI' A
#
# COMPACT_ATOMS: atom_id res chain seq x y z
N MET A 1 0.74 -8.37 0.44
CA MET A 1 0.81 -6.89 0.29
C MET A 1 2.23 -6.35 0.27
N SER A 2 3.05 -6.53 1.33
CA SER A 2 4.42 -5.98 1.38
C SER A 2 5.25 -6.29 0.15
N TYR A 3 5.29 -7.55 -0.28
CA TYR A 3 6.07 -7.96 -1.45
C TYR A 3 5.66 -7.23 -2.74
N LEU A 4 4.35 -7.17 -2.99
CA LEU A 4 3.79 -6.49 -4.17
C LEU A 4 4.07 -4.98 -4.18
N LEU A 5 3.90 -4.32 -3.03
CA LEU A 5 4.03 -2.88 -2.94
C LEU A 5 5.48 -2.40 -2.78
N ARG A 6 6.42 -3.29 -2.42
CA ARG A 6 7.81 -2.91 -2.12
C ARG A 6 8.85 -3.44 -3.10
N HIS A 7 8.58 -4.57 -3.73
CA HIS A 7 9.61 -5.33 -4.45
C HIS A 7 9.19 -5.70 -5.86
N THR A 8 8.02 -6.32 -6.02
CA THR A 8 7.62 -6.88 -7.31
C THR A 8 6.12 -6.62 -7.52
N PRO A 9 5.75 -5.56 -8.26
CA PRO A 9 4.35 -5.19 -8.45
C PRO A 9 3.51 -6.25 -9.17
N GLU A 10 4.15 -7.20 -9.85
CA GLU A 10 3.51 -8.26 -10.65
C GLU A 10 2.44 -7.71 -11.60
N GLY A 11 2.69 -6.55 -12.23
CA GLY A 11 1.72 -5.86 -13.10
C GLY A 11 0.73 -4.95 -12.37
N LEU A 12 1.00 -4.59 -11.11
CA LEU A 12 0.45 -3.36 -10.53
C LEU A 12 1.24 -2.16 -11.04
N GLU A 13 0.55 -1.12 -11.46
CA GLU A 13 1.19 0.17 -11.72
C GLU A 13 1.46 0.86 -10.38
N ILE A 14 2.74 1.12 -10.12
CA ILE A 14 3.20 1.86 -8.96
C ILE A 14 3.77 3.18 -9.45
N ASP A 15 3.20 4.29 -8.96
CA ASP A 15 3.67 5.62 -9.32
C ASP A 15 5.00 5.98 -8.63
N GLY A 16 5.55 7.15 -8.99
CA GLY A 16 6.82 7.64 -8.46
C GLY A 16 6.81 7.88 -6.94
N GLU A 17 5.64 7.94 -6.31
CA GLU A 17 5.47 8.09 -4.86
C GLU A 17 5.14 6.76 -4.15
N GLY A 18 5.10 5.65 -4.90
CA GLY A 18 4.86 4.30 -4.38
C GLY A 18 3.39 3.89 -4.33
N PHE A 19 2.46 4.69 -4.84
CA PHE A 19 1.03 4.37 -4.84
C PHE A 19 0.64 3.45 -5.98
N ALA A 20 -0.23 2.49 -5.65
CA ALA A 20 -1.00 1.70 -6.59
C ALA A 20 -2.50 1.92 -6.38
N ALA A 21 -3.31 1.61 -7.39
CA ALA A 21 -4.76 1.56 -7.23
C ALA A 21 -5.14 0.43 -6.24
N LEU A 22 -5.96 0.76 -5.24
CA LEU A 22 -6.40 -0.21 -4.22
C LEU A 22 -7.22 -1.34 -4.85
N GLU A 23 -8.05 -1.01 -5.83
CA GLU A 23 -8.85 -2.00 -6.56
C GLU A 23 -7.97 -3.02 -7.29
N ASP A 24 -6.90 -2.57 -7.95
CA ASP A 24 -5.97 -3.44 -8.68
C ASP A 24 -5.25 -4.40 -7.72
N LEU A 25 -4.84 -3.89 -6.56
CA LEU A 25 -4.27 -4.70 -5.50
C LEU A 25 -5.29 -5.74 -5.00
N LEU A 26 -6.53 -5.33 -4.75
CA LEU A 26 -7.61 -6.23 -4.32
C LEU A 26 -7.88 -7.33 -5.36
N ARG A 27 -7.97 -6.99 -6.65
CA ARG A 27 -8.16 -7.98 -7.72
C ARG A 27 -7.03 -9.03 -7.73
N LYS A 28 -5.79 -8.65 -7.42
CA LYS A 28 -4.68 -9.60 -7.29
C LYS A 28 -4.76 -10.44 -6.02
N LEU A 29 -5.03 -9.82 -4.87
CA LEU A 29 -5.11 -10.53 -3.59
C LEU A 29 -6.24 -11.55 -3.59
N ARG A 30 -7.39 -11.21 -4.17
CA ARG A 30 -8.57 -12.09 -4.32
C ARG A 30 -8.30 -13.37 -5.10
N ARG A 31 -7.22 -13.44 -5.87
CA ARG A 31 -6.81 -14.69 -6.56
C ARG A 31 -6.27 -15.74 -5.60
N ARG A 32 -5.81 -15.34 -4.41
CA ARG A 32 -5.15 -16.22 -3.43
C ARG A 32 -5.77 -16.16 -2.03
N TYR A 33 -6.50 -15.10 -1.72
CA TYR A 33 -7.04 -14.84 -0.39
C TYR A 33 -8.48 -14.32 -0.50
N ASP A 34 -9.35 -14.73 0.40
CA ASP A 34 -10.70 -14.18 0.51
C ASP A 34 -10.67 -12.87 1.30
N VAL A 35 -10.44 -11.76 0.58
CA VAL A 35 -10.30 -10.42 1.16
C VAL A 35 -11.07 -9.38 0.37
N ASP A 36 -11.63 -8.42 1.09
CA ASP A 36 -12.30 -7.26 0.53
C ASP A 36 -11.63 -5.94 0.92
N GLU A 37 -12.16 -4.83 0.39
CA GLU A 37 -11.61 -3.51 0.65
C GLU A 37 -11.67 -3.14 2.13
N GLN A 38 -12.77 -3.49 2.81
CA GLN A 38 -12.96 -3.17 4.22
C GLN A 38 -11.92 -3.86 5.08
N TYR A 39 -11.62 -5.13 4.79
CA TYR A 39 -10.58 -5.88 5.45
C TYR A 39 -9.21 -5.20 5.29
N ILE A 40 -8.85 -4.79 4.08
CA ILE A 40 -7.56 -4.11 3.83
C ILE A 40 -7.51 -2.76 4.55
N ARG A 41 -8.58 -1.96 4.50
CA ARG A 41 -8.66 -0.69 5.22
C ARG A 41 -8.52 -0.88 6.73
N ASN A 42 -9.21 -1.85 7.30
CA ASN A 42 -9.10 -2.18 8.72
C ASN A 42 -7.68 -2.60 9.09
N LEU A 43 -7.06 -3.48 8.28
CA LEU A 43 -5.69 -3.94 8.49
C LEU A 43 -4.69 -2.78 8.47
N VAL A 44 -4.85 -1.82 7.56
CA VAL A 44 -3.98 -0.64 7.49
C VAL A 44 -4.22 0.29 8.69
N ASN A 45 -5.47 0.52 9.07
CA ASN A 45 -5.83 1.45 10.14
C ASN A 45 -5.56 0.93 11.55
N GLN A 46 -5.66 -0.39 11.77
CA GLN A 46 -5.46 -1.02 13.08
C GLN A 46 -4.00 -1.43 13.35
N ALA A 47 -3.11 -1.26 12.37
CA ALA A 47 -1.72 -1.62 12.55
C ALA A 47 -1.02 -0.64 13.51
N GLU A 48 -0.45 -1.16 14.60
CA GLU A 48 0.34 -0.41 15.59
C GLU A 48 1.48 0.38 14.92
N ARG A 49 2.12 -0.22 13.92
CA ARG A 49 3.09 0.46 13.05
C ARG A 49 2.45 0.73 11.70
N LYS A 50 2.39 2.00 11.31
CA LYS A 50 1.98 2.43 9.96
C LYS A 50 2.99 1.92 8.93
N ARG A 51 2.71 0.76 8.35
CA ARG A 51 3.48 0.13 7.26
C ARG A 51 2.99 0.52 5.88
N PHE A 52 1.72 0.86 5.82
CA PHE A 52 0.99 1.21 4.62
C PHE A 52 0.15 2.44 4.91
N GLU A 53 -0.22 3.14 3.86
CA GLU A 53 -1.24 4.17 3.93
C GLU A 53 -2.20 4.04 2.76
N ILE A 54 -3.45 4.41 3.02
CA ILE A 54 -4.49 4.49 2.00
C ILE A 54 -4.93 5.96 1.91
N VAL A 55 -4.88 6.52 0.70
CA VAL A 55 -5.32 7.88 0.40
C VAL A 55 -6.38 7.79 -0.70
N GLY A 56 -7.65 8.02 -0.32
CA GLY A 56 -8.78 7.81 -1.22
C GLY A 56 -8.86 6.36 -1.70
N THR A 57 -8.63 6.16 -3.00
CA THR A 57 -8.65 4.86 -3.70
C THR A 57 -7.26 4.29 -3.97
N ARG A 58 -6.19 4.88 -3.40
CA ARG A 58 -4.81 4.45 -3.61
C ARG A 58 -4.17 3.94 -2.34
N ILE A 59 -3.23 3.01 -2.47
CA ILE A 59 -2.47 2.43 -1.37
C ILE A 59 -0.98 2.40 -1.68
N ARG A 60 -0.13 2.71 -0.69
CA ARG A 60 1.33 2.52 -0.79
C ARG A 60 1.91 1.91 0.46
N ALA A 61 3.09 1.32 0.34
CA ALA A 61 3.93 1.06 1.51
C ALA A 61 4.72 2.33 1.87
N LEU A 62 4.89 2.58 3.17
CA LEU A 62 5.55 3.79 3.67
C LEU A 62 7.08 3.70 3.66
N TYR A 63 7.62 2.48 3.64
CA TYR A 63 9.06 2.22 3.69
C TYR A 63 9.39 0.81 3.19
N GLY A 64 10.68 0.54 3.00
CA GLY A 64 11.21 -0.78 2.66
C GLY A 64 11.13 -1.14 1.18
N HIS A 65 11.06 -0.13 0.29
CA HIS A 65 11.04 -0.32 -1.15
C HIS A 65 12.42 -0.72 -1.68
N SER A 66 12.46 -1.71 -2.56
CA SER A 66 13.58 -1.92 -3.48
C SER A 66 13.31 -1.32 -4.87
N LEU A 67 12.09 -0.82 -5.09
CA LEU A 67 11.71 -0.07 -6.29
C LEU A 67 12.19 1.39 -6.18
N PRO A 68 12.52 2.05 -7.31
CA PRO A 68 12.97 3.44 -7.32
C PRO A 68 11.80 4.41 -7.11
N VAL A 69 11.26 4.47 -5.88
CA VAL A 69 10.18 5.38 -5.48
C VAL A 69 10.72 6.51 -4.60
N LYS A 70 10.11 7.69 -4.69
CA LYS A 70 10.44 8.87 -3.88
C LYS A 70 9.26 9.21 -2.97
N ILE A 71 9.29 8.67 -1.76
CA ILE A 71 8.25 8.95 -0.78
C ILE A 71 8.56 10.25 -0.05
N ARG A 72 7.66 11.22 -0.17
CA ARG A 72 7.65 12.40 0.68
C ARG A 72 6.63 12.19 1.79
N LEU A 73 7.11 11.73 2.94
CA LEU A 73 6.29 11.67 4.14
C LEU A 73 6.16 13.09 4.69
N LYS A 74 4.93 13.54 4.96
CA LYS A 74 4.75 14.74 5.78
C LYS A 74 5.18 14.36 7.19
N GLU A 75 6.08 15.15 7.78
CA GLU A 75 6.40 15.02 9.21
C GLU A 75 5.11 15.10 10.01
N ASP A 76 4.93 14.13 10.90
CA ASP A 76 3.84 14.16 11.87
C ASP A 76 4.12 15.32 12.83
N ARG A 77 3.40 16.43 12.67
CA ARG A 77 3.49 17.60 13.54
C ARG A 77 2.60 17.47 14.79
N SER A 78 2.23 16.27 15.16
CA SER A 78 1.52 16.01 16.41
C SER A 78 2.50 16.19 17.58
N ILE A 79 2.51 17.38 18.17
CA ILE A 79 3.11 17.72 19.47
C ILE A 79 2.17 17.21 20.57
#